data_AF-A0A5N5TCW6-F1
#
_entry.id   AF-A0A5N5TCW6-F1
#
_cell.length_a   1.000
_cell.length_b   1.000
_cell.length_c   1.000
_cell.angle_alpha   90.00
_cell.angle_beta   90.00
_cell.angle_gamma   90.00
#
_symmetry.space_group_name_H-M   'P 1'
#
loop_
_entity.id
_entity.type
_entity.pdbx_description
1 polymer ?
#
loop_
_entity_poly.entity_id
_entity_poly.type
_entity_poly.pdbx_seq_one_letter_code
_entity_poly.pdbx_strand_id
1 'polypeptide(L)'
;MYACANLSFLFKEAGPIISRHKAAASKGFRFVENDFPTGTTPDELGQAVKESGVTQVLINCFHAVDVIKKINSPNIRLQLDLFHLQMICGNVSNNIKRLLPYTGHVQVAQSPDRYEPSFEGELNMKYVFSELQKAGYEGPVGCEYIPSKSTEESLFWIKDFGLKF
;
A
#
# COMPACT_ATOMS: atom_id res chain seq x y z
N MET A 1 -12.21 -3.03 -12.23
CA MET A 1 -11.84 -2.21 -11.05
C MET A 1 -12.46 -2.86 -9.82
N TYR A 2 -11.68 -3.07 -8.75
CA TYR A 2 -12.15 -3.65 -7.50
C TYR A 2 -11.86 -2.66 -6.37
N ALA A 3 -12.82 -2.46 -5.47
CA ALA A 3 -12.60 -1.64 -4.27
C ALA A 3 -11.74 -2.40 -3.25
N CYS A 4 -10.83 -1.69 -2.59
CA CYS A 4 -10.06 -2.18 -1.44
C CYS A 4 -10.68 -1.58 -0.16
N ALA A 5 -11.01 -2.41 0.83
CA ALA A 5 -11.53 -1.94 2.11
C ALA A 5 -10.41 -1.75 3.12
N ASN A 6 -10.29 -0.54 3.67
CA ASN A 6 -9.38 -0.28 4.78
C ASN A 6 -10.01 -0.73 6.10
N LEU A 7 -9.51 -1.85 6.66
CA LEU A 7 -10.07 -2.49 7.85
C LEU A 7 -9.79 -1.72 9.14
N SER A 8 -8.88 -0.73 9.13
CA SER A 8 -8.67 0.16 10.28
C SER A 8 -9.89 1.06 10.50
N PHE A 9 -10.61 1.41 9.42
CA PHE A 9 -11.74 2.33 9.46
C PHE A 9 -13.10 1.66 9.20
N LEU A 10 -13.13 0.61 8.37
CA LEU A 10 -14.36 -0.09 7.98
C LEU A 10 -14.59 -1.35 8.81
N PHE A 11 -15.85 -1.77 8.91
CA PHE A 11 -16.29 -3.01 9.60
C PHE A 11 -15.92 -3.08 11.09
N LYS A 12 -15.78 -1.93 11.76
CA LYS A 12 -15.40 -1.87 13.18
C LYS A 12 -16.43 -2.57 14.08
N GLU A 13 -17.68 -2.62 13.66
CA GLU A 13 -18.78 -3.34 14.30
C GLU A 13 -18.60 -4.86 14.34
N ALA A 14 -17.75 -5.43 13.46
CA ALA A 14 -17.42 -6.84 13.47
C ALA A 14 -16.39 -7.22 14.55
N GLY A 15 -15.89 -6.24 15.31
CA GLY A 15 -14.97 -6.45 16.44
C GLY A 15 -13.49 -6.42 16.04
N PRO A 16 -12.65 -7.36 16.52
CA PRO A 16 -11.23 -7.43 16.19
C PRO A 16 -10.99 -7.50 14.68
N ILE A 17 -9.84 -7.01 14.24
CA ILE A 17 -9.52 -6.88 12.80
C ILE A 17 -9.56 -8.20 12.03
N ILE A 18 -9.24 -9.32 12.68
CA ILE A 18 -9.37 -10.65 12.11
C ILE A 18 -10.82 -10.92 11.66
N SER A 19 -11.82 -10.60 12.50
CA SER A 19 -13.23 -10.76 12.16
C SER A 19 -13.69 -9.86 11.00
N ARG A 20 -13.01 -8.73 10.78
CA ARG A 20 -13.36 -7.76 9.74
C ARG A 20 -13.06 -8.27 8.33
N HIS A 21 -12.13 -9.21 8.17
CA HIS A 21 -11.84 -9.84 6.87
C HIS A 21 -13.07 -10.57 6.33
N LYS A 22 -13.71 -11.38 7.18
CA LYS A 22 -14.94 -12.09 6.85
C LYS A 22 -16.11 -11.13 6.63
N ALA A 23 -16.19 -10.04 7.40
CA ALA A 23 -17.19 -8.99 7.19
C ALA A 23 -17.04 -8.32 5.81
N ALA A 24 -15.81 -7.93 5.43
CA ALA A 24 -15.53 -7.37 4.12
C ALA A 24 -15.86 -8.35 2.99
N ALA A 25 -15.46 -9.62 3.13
CA ALA A 25 -15.79 -10.69 2.19
C ALA A 25 -17.31 -10.80 1.97
N SER A 26 -18.09 -10.77 3.06
CA SER A 26 -19.56 -10.87 3.01
C SER A 26 -20.23 -9.72 2.25
N LYS A 27 -19.53 -8.59 2.05
CA LYS A 27 -19.98 -7.43 1.27
C LYS A 27 -19.41 -7.40 -0.16
N GLY A 28 -18.71 -8.45 -0.58
CA GLY A 28 -18.17 -8.59 -1.93
C GLY A 28 -16.80 -7.92 -2.14
N PHE A 29 -16.15 -7.41 -1.09
CA PHE A 29 -14.77 -6.94 -1.20
C PHE A 29 -13.85 -8.12 -1.50
N ARG A 30 -12.99 -7.96 -2.50
CA ARG A 30 -11.93 -8.93 -2.82
C ARG A 30 -10.59 -8.57 -2.18
N PHE A 31 -10.43 -7.30 -1.83
CA PHE A 31 -9.19 -6.69 -1.39
C PHE A 31 -9.40 -5.93 -0.09
N VAL A 32 -8.47 -6.10 0.84
CA VAL A 32 -8.44 -5.39 2.12
C VAL A 32 -7.03 -4.88 2.45
N GLU A 33 -6.96 -3.79 3.22
CA GLU A 33 -5.72 -3.16 3.68
C GLU A 33 -5.81 -2.71 5.15
N ASN A 34 -4.67 -2.68 5.85
CA ASN A 34 -4.50 -2.08 7.17
C ASN A 34 -3.02 -2.07 7.60
N ASP A 35 -2.67 -1.26 8.60
CA ASP A 35 -1.42 -1.38 9.34
C ASP A 35 -1.36 -2.73 10.09
N PHE A 36 -0.17 -3.24 10.41
CA PHE A 36 -0.09 -4.52 11.11
C PHE A 36 -0.83 -4.46 12.46
N PRO A 37 -1.84 -5.33 12.69
CA PRO A 37 -2.75 -5.15 13.79
C PRO A 37 -2.13 -5.48 15.15
N THR A 38 -2.18 -4.52 16.08
CA THR A 38 -1.73 -4.72 17.46
C THR A 38 -2.50 -5.87 18.11
N GLY A 39 -1.78 -6.77 18.79
CA GLY A 39 -2.38 -7.92 19.48
C GLY A 39 -2.79 -9.08 18.57
N THR A 40 -2.43 -9.05 17.28
CA THR A 40 -2.65 -10.15 16.33
C THR A 40 -1.31 -10.75 15.93
N THR A 41 -1.22 -12.08 15.92
CA THR A 41 -0.05 -12.80 15.43
C THR A 41 -0.07 -12.96 13.90
N PRO A 42 1.10 -13.14 13.25
CA PRO A 42 1.14 -13.44 11.82
C PRO A 42 0.31 -14.67 11.44
N ASP A 43 0.30 -15.71 12.29
CA ASP A 43 -0.39 -16.96 11.99
C ASP A 43 -1.92 -16.77 12.00
N GLU A 44 -2.44 -16.01 12.97
CA GLU A 44 -3.87 -15.63 13.02
C GLU A 44 -4.28 -14.81 11.79
N LEU A 45 -3.44 -13.85 11.36
CA LEU A 45 -3.69 -13.07 10.15
C LEU A 45 -3.70 -13.97 8.91
N GLY A 46 -2.73 -14.86 8.79
CA GLY A 46 -2.65 -15.81 7.68
C GLY A 46 -3.87 -16.72 7.59
N GLN A 47 -4.35 -17.22 8.73
CA GLN A 47 -5.57 -18.03 8.80
C GLN A 47 -6.81 -17.22 8.42
N ALA A 48 -6.95 -15.99 8.91
CA ALA A 48 -8.08 -15.12 8.58
C ALA A 48 -8.19 -14.82 7.08
N VAL A 49 -7.06 -14.50 6.43
CA VAL A 49 -6.98 -14.28 4.99
C VAL A 49 -7.37 -15.55 4.23
N LYS A 50 -6.87 -16.71 4.66
CA LYS A 50 -7.20 -18.00 4.05
C LYS A 50 -8.69 -18.35 4.17
N GLU A 51 -9.29 -18.17 5.35
CA GLU A 51 -10.68 -18.52 5.62
C GLU A 51 -11.69 -17.58 4.97
N SER A 52 -11.36 -16.29 4.91
CA SER A 52 -12.25 -15.29 4.31
C SER A 52 -12.19 -15.30 2.78
N GLY A 53 -11.10 -15.78 2.19
CA GLY A 53 -10.87 -15.77 0.75
C GLY A 53 -10.61 -14.37 0.17
N VAL A 54 -10.54 -13.33 1.01
CA VAL A 54 -10.07 -12.01 0.57
C VAL A 54 -8.57 -12.01 0.44
N THR A 55 -8.05 -11.14 -0.42
CA THR A 55 -6.62 -10.87 -0.49
C THR A 55 -6.31 -9.70 0.44
N GLN A 56 -5.45 -9.92 1.42
CA GLN A 56 -4.80 -8.84 2.15
C GLN A 56 -3.77 -8.23 1.22
N VAL A 57 -4.15 -7.13 0.58
CA VAL A 57 -3.27 -6.53 -0.42
C VAL A 57 -2.07 -5.89 0.28
N LEU A 58 -2.24 -5.38 1.51
CA LEU A 58 -1.37 -4.35 2.06
C LEU A 58 -1.18 -4.42 3.58
N ILE A 59 0.08 -4.54 4.01
CA ILE A 59 0.53 -4.33 5.39
C ILE A 59 1.48 -3.13 5.40
N ASN A 60 1.14 -2.10 6.15
CA ASN A 60 1.98 -0.92 6.36
C ASN A 60 2.66 -1.01 7.74
N CYS A 61 3.84 -1.64 7.82
CA CYS A 61 4.66 -1.64 9.04
C CYS A 61 6.15 -1.99 8.78
N PHE A 62 7.05 -1.58 9.68
CA PHE A 62 8.51 -1.86 9.56
C PHE A 62 8.86 -3.35 9.53
N HIS A 63 8.03 -4.20 10.11
CA HIS A 63 8.23 -5.65 10.14
C HIS A 63 7.35 -6.40 9.13
N ALA A 64 6.72 -5.69 8.19
CA ALA A 64 5.75 -6.26 7.26
C ALA A 64 6.39 -7.37 6.40
N VAL A 65 7.66 -7.21 6.01
CA VAL A 65 8.39 -8.23 5.26
C VAL A 65 8.57 -9.51 6.06
N ASP A 66 8.88 -9.44 7.37
CA ASP A 66 9.06 -10.62 8.20
C ASP A 66 7.74 -11.36 8.40
N VAL A 67 6.65 -10.62 8.58
CA VAL A 67 5.28 -11.15 8.61
C VAL A 67 4.94 -11.85 7.29
N ILE A 68 5.17 -11.19 6.15
CA ILE A 68 4.92 -11.74 4.81
C ILE A 68 5.71 -13.02 4.59
N LYS A 69 7.00 -13.02 4.94
CA LYS A 69 7.87 -14.21 4.85
C LYS A 69 7.38 -15.34 5.75
N LYS A 70 6.98 -15.02 6.99
CA LYS A 70 6.50 -16.02 7.95
C LYS A 70 5.21 -16.68 7.47
N ILE A 71 4.24 -15.89 6.99
CA ILE A 71 2.96 -16.42 6.54
C ILE A 71 3.10 -17.12 5.18
N ASN A 72 3.99 -16.63 4.32
CA ASN A 72 4.29 -17.20 3.00
C ASN A 72 3.02 -17.45 2.14
N SER A 73 2.15 -16.44 2.07
CA SER A 73 0.90 -16.52 1.30
C SER A 73 0.97 -15.64 0.05
N PRO A 74 0.45 -16.10 -1.10
CA PRO A 74 0.31 -15.24 -2.28
C PRO A 74 -0.68 -14.10 -2.06
N ASN A 75 -1.58 -14.23 -1.07
CA ASN A 75 -2.66 -13.29 -0.78
C ASN A 75 -2.29 -12.25 0.29
N ILE A 76 -1.02 -12.16 0.66
CA ILE A 76 -0.49 -11.15 1.59
C ILE A 76 0.69 -10.47 0.93
N ARG A 77 0.59 -9.16 0.74
CA ARG A 77 1.61 -8.34 0.08
C ARG A 77 1.87 -7.04 0.85
N LEU A 78 3.01 -6.42 0.56
CA LEU A 78 3.47 -5.17 1.18
C LEU A 78 2.86 -3.96 0.46
N GLN A 79 2.46 -2.96 1.24
CA GLN A 79 2.21 -1.60 0.76
C GLN A 79 3.52 -0.82 0.83
N LEU A 80 4.06 -0.46 -0.33
CA LEU A 80 5.22 0.40 -0.40
C LEU A 80 4.75 1.86 -0.46
N ASP A 81 4.55 2.47 0.71
CA ASP A 81 4.26 3.90 0.82
C ASP A 81 5.57 4.71 0.71
N LEU A 82 5.73 5.43 -0.39
CA LEU A 82 6.94 6.21 -0.68
C LEU A 82 7.10 7.44 0.23
N PHE A 83 5.99 8.03 0.68
CA PHE A 83 6.01 9.17 1.59
C PHE A 83 6.56 8.75 2.95
N HIS A 84 5.97 7.71 3.56
CA HIS A 84 6.45 7.20 4.85
C HIS A 84 7.84 6.58 4.75
N LEU A 85 8.17 5.93 3.63
CA LEU A 85 9.50 5.39 3.40
C LEU A 85 10.56 6.49 3.45
N GLN A 86 10.31 7.64 2.81
CA GLN A 86 11.19 8.80 2.87
C GLN A 86 11.28 9.37 4.30
N MET A 87 10.13 9.64 4.91
CA MET A 87 10.06 10.31 6.22
C MET A 87 10.72 9.50 7.34
N ILE A 88 10.73 8.16 7.24
CA ILE A 88 11.17 7.31 8.35
C ILE A 88 12.48 6.59 8.05
N CYS A 89 12.65 6.09 6.82
CA CYS A 89 13.83 5.29 6.46
C CYS A 89 14.80 6.03 5.54
N GLY A 90 14.32 7.00 4.75
CA GLY A 90 15.06 7.58 3.64
C GLY A 90 15.57 6.50 2.68
N ASN A 91 16.70 6.77 2.02
CA ASN A 91 17.42 5.82 1.15
C ASN A 91 16.49 5.06 0.18
N VAL A 92 15.59 5.80 -0.47
CA VAL A 92 14.40 5.28 -1.16
C VAL A 92 14.75 4.25 -2.23
N SER A 93 15.75 4.51 -3.09
CA SER A 93 16.12 3.59 -4.18
C SER A 93 16.57 2.21 -3.69
N ASN A 94 17.37 2.15 -2.63
CA ASN A 94 17.83 0.88 -2.07
C ASN A 94 16.69 0.15 -1.35
N ASN A 95 15.83 0.90 -0.67
CA ASN A 95 14.64 0.34 -0.05
C ASN A 95 13.65 -0.21 -1.08
N ILE A 96 13.44 0.46 -2.22
CA ILE A 96 12.64 -0.08 -3.33
C ILE A 96 13.17 -1.44 -3.74
N LYS A 97 14.47 -1.55 -4.08
CA LYS A 97 15.08 -2.83 -4.50
C LYS A 97 14.89 -3.94 -3.47
N ARG A 98 15.01 -3.61 -2.18
CA ARG A 98 14.85 -4.56 -1.06
C ARG A 98 13.41 -5.02 -0.86
N LEU A 99 12.46 -4.11 -1.01
CA LEU A 99 11.07 -4.31 -0.62
C LEU A 99 10.20 -4.80 -1.77
N LEU A 100 10.55 -4.46 -3.01
CA LEU A 100 9.74 -4.74 -4.20
C LEU A 100 9.36 -6.21 -4.39
N PRO A 101 10.20 -7.21 -4.07
CA PRO A 101 9.81 -8.62 -4.17
C PRO A 101 8.59 -9.00 -3.32
N TYR A 102 8.25 -8.20 -2.32
CA TYR A 102 7.10 -8.41 -1.43
C TYR A 102 5.95 -7.44 -1.72
N THR A 103 6.18 -6.40 -2.54
CA THR A 103 5.25 -5.30 -2.79
C THR A 103 4.11 -5.72 -3.71
N GLY A 104 2.88 -5.46 -3.26
CA GLY A 104 1.66 -5.64 -4.06
C GLY A 104 1.09 -4.33 -4.59
N HIS A 105 1.39 -3.21 -3.93
CA HIS A 105 0.88 -1.88 -4.27
C HIS A 105 1.90 -0.83 -3.83
N VAL A 106 2.04 0.23 -4.62
CA VAL A 106 2.84 1.41 -4.27
C VAL A 106 1.88 2.56 -3.96
N GLN A 107 2.08 3.25 -2.85
CA GLN A 107 1.38 4.51 -2.58
C GLN A 107 2.31 5.68 -2.75
N VAL A 108 1.77 6.78 -3.28
CA VAL A 108 2.55 7.96 -3.60
C VAL A 108 1.92 9.22 -3.01
N ALA A 109 2.79 10.03 -2.41
CA ALA A 109 2.55 11.41 -2.02
C ALA A 109 3.92 12.10 -1.85
N GLN A 110 3.96 13.41 -2.10
CA GLN A 110 5.17 14.22 -1.95
C GLN A 110 5.49 14.47 -0.47
N SER A 111 6.77 14.49 -0.12
CA SER A 111 7.25 14.87 1.21
C SER A 111 7.68 16.34 1.22
N PRO A 112 7.43 17.12 2.30
CA PRO A 112 6.95 16.68 3.62
C PRO A 112 5.43 16.76 3.82
N ASP A 113 4.69 17.44 2.94
CA ASP A 113 3.31 17.86 3.21
C ASP A 113 2.22 16.97 2.59
N ARG A 114 2.61 15.88 1.94
CA ARG A 114 1.71 14.86 1.36
C ARG A 114 0.87 15.37 0.18
N TYR A 115 1.38 16.33 -0.59
CA TYR A 115 0.79 16.78 -1.86
C TYR A 115 0.98 15.78 -3.00
N GLU A 116 0.45 16.05 -4.20
CA GLU A 116 0.64 15.21 -5.37
C GLU A 116 2.13 15.01 -5.74
N PRO A 117 2.51 13.89 -6.37
CA PRO A 117 3.91 13.57 -6.71
C PRO A 117 4.67 14.62 -7.53
N SER A 118 3.97 15.45 -8.30
CA SER A 118 4.57 16.54 -9.08
C SER A 118 4.70 17.85 -8.33
N PHE A 119 4.13 17.96 -7.13
CA PHE A 119 4.28 19.13 -6.28
C PHE A 119 5.74 19.25 -5.82
N GLU A 120 6.17 20.46 -5.50
CA GLU A 120 7.50 20.70 -4.97
C GLU A 120 7.70 19.98 -3.62
N GLY A 121 8.91 19.48 -3.38
CA GLY A 121 9.19 18.73 -2.17
C GLY A 121 10.53 18.01 -2.23
N GLU A 122 10.76 17.15 -1.24
CA GLU A 122 12.04 16.47 -1.06
C GLU A 122 12.23 15.29 -2.02
N LEU A 123 11.14 14.62 -2.42
CA LEU A 123 11.22 13.46 -3.29
C LEU A 123 11.25 13.87 -4.76
N ASN A 124 12.35 13.52 -5.44
CA ASN A 124 12.39 13.49 -6.89
C ASN A 124 11.56 12.30 -7.41
N MET A 125 10.26 12.51 -7.52
CA MET A 125 9.32 11.44 -7.90
C MET A 125 9.60 10.87 -9.29
N LYS A 126 10.01 11.68 -10.27
CA LYS A 126 10.42 11.18 -11.60
C LYS A 126 11.52 10.13 -11.49
N TYR A 127 12.56 10.42 -10.70
CA TYR A 127 13.63 9.46 -10.44
C TYR A 127 13.13 8.21 -9.70
N VAL A 128 12.30 8.38 -8.67
CA VAL A 128 11.76 7.25 -7.88
C VAL A 128 10.91 6.31 -8.73
N PHE A 129 10.03 6.84 -9.58
CA PHE A 129 9.26 6.04 -10.55
C PHE A 129 10.16 5.31 -11.54
N SER A 130 11.25 5.93 -11.99
CA SER A 130 12.24 5.27 -12.84
C SER A 130 12.91 4.08 -12.14
N GLU A 131 13.16 4.17 -10.83
CA GLU A 131 13.73 3.06 -10.05
C GLU A 131 12.72 1.91 -9.88
N LEU A 132 11.43 2.23 -9.66
CA LEU A 132 10.35 1.23 -9.64
C LEU A 132 10.26 0.49 -10.98
N GLN A 133 10.30 1.22 -12.09
CA GLN A 133 10.24 0.65 -13.43
C GLN A 133 11.46 -0.23 -13.73
N LYS A 134 12.68 0.24 -13.42
CA LYS A 134 13.92 -0.56 -13.59
C LYS A 134 13.91 -1.84 -12.75
N ALA A 135 13.27 -1.78 -11.58
CA ALA A 135 13.11 -2.93 -10.70
C ALA A 135 11.95 -3.86 -11.12
N GLY A 136 11.22 -3.53 -12.21
CA GLY A 136 10.19 -4.38 -12.81
C GLY A 136 8.83 -4.29 -12.13
N TYR A 137 8.50 -3.18 -11.46
CA TYR A 137 7.19 -3.00 -10.85
C TYR A 137 6.11 -2.70 -11.89
N GLU A 138 5.08 -3.54 -11.95
CA GLU A 138 3.92 -3.39 -12.84
C GLU A 138 2.58 -3.36 -12.08
N GLY A 139 2.65 -3.25 -10.76
CA GLY A 139 1.47 -3.27 -9.89
C GLY A 139 0.74 -1.93 -9.79
N PRO A 140 -0.40 -1.91 -9.07
CA PRO A 140 -1.21 -0.71 -8.87
C PRO A 140 -0.49 0.38 -8.06
N VAL A 141 -0.68 1.63 -8.49
CA VAL A 141 -0.18 2.83 -7.80
C VAL A 141 -1.36 3.61 -7.19
N GLY A 142 -1.39 3.73 -5.87
CA GLY A 142 -2.42 4.46 -5.14
C GLY A 142 -2.06 5.93 -4.92
N CYS A 143 -3.04 6.80 -5.20
CA CYS A 143 -2.94 8.24 -5.00
C CYS A 143 -3.37 8.60 -3.57
N GLU A 144 -2.46 8.53 -2.61
CA GLU A 144 -2.76 8.85 -1.21
C GLU A 144 -2.21 10.22 -0.79
N TYR A 145 -2.59 11.24 -1.54
CA TYR A 145 -2.11 12.61 -1.36
C TYR A 145 -3.26 13.61 -1.23
N ILE A 146 -2.94 14.80 -0.74
CA ILE A 146 -3.83 15.96 -0.70
C ILE A 146 -3.63 16.74 -2.00
N PRO A 147 -4.63 16.89 -2.88
CA PRO A 147 -4.48 17.74 -4.06
C PRO A 147 -4.15 19.17 -3.66
N SER A 148 -3.09 19.76 -4.23
CA SER A 148 -2.74 21.17 -4.00
C SER A 148 -3.77 22.15 -4.61
N LYS A 149 -4.56 21.66 -5.58
CA LYS A 149 -5.65 22.37 -6.26
C LYS A 149 -6.87 21.46 -6.40
N SER A 150 -7.53 21.44 -7.56
CA SER A 150 -8.56 20.46 -7.85
C SER A 150 -7.95 19.07 -8.07
N THR A 151 -8.74 18.01 -7.83
CA THR A 151 -8.30 16.63 -8.09
C THR A 151 -7.85 16.46 -9.53
N GLU A 152 -8.63 16.95 -10.50
CA GLU A 152 -8.32 16.83 -11.93
C GLU A 152 -6.99 17.50 -12.29
N GLU A 153 -6.76 18.70 -11.76
CA GLU A 153 -5.51 19.42 -11.97
C GLU A 153 -4.31 18.72 -11.31
N SER A 154 -4.52 18.04 -10.19
CA SER A 154 -3.45 17.32 -9.48
C SER A 154 -3.01 16.04 -10.20
N LEU A 155 -3.77 15.49 -11.16
CA LEU A 155 -3.48 14.18 -11.77
C LEU A 155 -2.50 14.25 -12.95
N PHE A 156 -1.99 15.43 -13.32
CA PHE A 156 -1.13 15.59 -14.51
C PHE A 156 0.16 14.76 -14.44
N TRP A 157 0.66 14.49 -13.23
CA TRP A 157 1.86 13.69 -13.00
C TRP A 157 1.73 12.26 -13.53
N ILE A 158 0.52 11.69 -13.59
CA ILE A 158 0.29 10.32 -14.07
C ILE A 158 0.82 10.20 -15.49
N LYS A 159 0.44 11.13 -16.38
CA LYS A 159 0.92 11.16 -17.76
C LYS A 159 2.39 11.55 -17.85
N ASP A 160 2.83 12.54 -17.08
CA ASP A 160 4.21 13.04 -17.09
C ASP A 160 5.22 11.96 -16.64
N PHE A 161 4.78 11.02 -15.79
CA PHE A 161 5.61 9.92 -15.27
C PHE A 161 5.39 8.61 -16.05
N GLY A 162 4.62 8.64 -17.14
CA GLY A 162 4.44 7.50 -18.05
C GLY A 162 3.43 6.45 -17.57
N LEU A 163 2.62 6.76 -16.55
CA LEU A 163 1.52 5.91 -16.10
C LEU A 163 0.28 6.10 -16.98
N LYS A 164 -0.63 5.13 -16.93
CA LYS A 164 -1.90 5.12 -17.66
C LYS A 164 -3.05 4.88 -16.68
N PHE A 165 -4.21 5.46 -16.99
CA PHE A 165 -5.48 5.15 -16.33
C PHE A 165 -6.05 3.80 -16.79
#